data_AF-A0A8G1UG63-F1
#
_entry.id   AF-A0A8G1UG63-F1
#
_cell.length_a   1.000
_cell.length_b   1.000
_cell.length_c   1.000
_cell.angle_alpha   90.00
_cell.angle_beta   90.00
_cell.angle_gamma   90.00
#
_symmetry.space_group_name_H-M   'P 1'
#
loop_
_entity.id
_entity.type
_entity.pdbx_description
1 polymer ?
#
loop_
_entity_poly.entity_id
_entity_poly.type
_entity_poly.pdbx_seq_one_letter_code
_entity_poly.pdbx_strand_id
1 'polypeptide(L)' 'MSESLHRVGYLDGPRDKDAIRAAEWQWDARMEKLAALRDSNPDMYDRMGTTARMSLGYYENAKKIAAQYGRDTTKGGK' A
#
# COMPACT_ATOMS: atom_id res chain seq x y z
N MET A 1 -23.68 11.57 40.59
CA MET A 1 -23.92 10.55 39.54
C MET A 1 -23.58 11.21 38.22
N SER A 2 -22.33 11.04 37.79
CA SER A 2 -21.79 11.65 36.58
C SER A 2 -21.51 10.56 35.56
N GLU A 3 -21.48 10.96 34.30
CA GLU A 3 -20.99 10.19 33.15
C GLU A 3 -21.92 9.12 32.57
N SER A 4 -22.84 9.59 31.74
CA SER A 4 -23.20 8.86 30.52
C SER A 4 -23.21 9.80 29.32
N LEU A 5 -22.15 10.61 29.22
CA LEU A 5 -21.57 10.99 27.93
C LEU A 5 -20.82 9.75 27.42
N HIS A 6 -20.79 9.51 26.11
CA HIS A 6 -20.27 8.31 25.42
C HIS A 6 -21.29 7.25 25.01
N ARG A 7 -22.44 7.69 24.46
CA ARG A 7 -23.14 6.88 23.45
C ARG A 7 -23.28 7.60 22.13
N VAL A 8 -22.15 8.12 21.63
CA VAL A 8 -22.00 8.44 20.21
C VAL A 8 -21.36 7.22 19.55
N GLY A 9 -22.16 6.15 19.39
CA GLY A 9 -21.88 5.05 18.46
C GLY A 9 -22.12 5.48 17.01
N TYR A 10 -21.82 6.74 16.69
CA TYR A 10 -21.95 7.36 15.37
C TYR A 10 -20.55 7.69 14.79
N LEU A 11 -19.50 7.23 15.48
CA LEU A 11 -18.09 7.44 15.15
C LEU A 11 -17.41 6.12 14.73
N ASP A 12 -18.12 5.25 14.02
CA ASP A 12 -17.48 4.41 13.00
C ASP A 12 -17.00 5.35 11.88
N GLY A 13 -16.02 6.19 12.21
CA GLY A 13 -15.27 7.01 11.28
C GLY A 13 -14.61 6.12 10.22
N PRO A 14 -14.09 6.71 9.13
CA PRO A 14 -13.72 5.97 7.92
C PRO A 14 -12.91 4.75 8.31
N ARG A 15 -13.50 3.54 8.17
CA ARG A 15 -12.82 2.25 8.29
C ARG A 15 -11.41 2.47 7.76
N ASP A 16 -10.42 2.38 8.64
CA ASP A 16 -9.06 2.84 8.37
C ASP A 16 -8.58 2.20 7.06
N LYS A 17 -8.74 2.96 5.95
CA LYS A 17 -8.64 2.40 4.60
C LYS A 17 -7.20 1.95 4.36
N ASP A 18 -6.27 2.61 5.03
CA ASP A 18 -4.87 2.29 5.03
C ASP A 18 -4.59 1.03 5.85
N ALA A 19 -5.29 0.79 6.97
CA ALA A 19 -5.21 -0.48 7.68
C ALA A 19 -5.73 -1.67 6.83
N ILE A 20 -6.84 -1.49 6.10
CA ILE A 20 -7.35 -2.52 5.17
C ILE A 20 -6.35 -2.75 4.03
N ARG A 21 -5.80 -1.67 3.46
CA ARG A 21 -4.85 -1.74 2.35
C ARG A 21 -3.50 -2.33 2.77
N ALA A 22 -3.05 -2.06 3.99
CA ALA A 22 -1.92 -2.73 4.63
C ALA A 22 -2.22 -4.22 4.83
N ALA A 23 -3.47 -4.56 5.17
CA ALA A 23 -3.88 -5.93 5.40
C ALA A 23 -3.95 -6.75 4.10
N GLU A 24 -4.32 -6.12 2.99
CA GLU A 24 -4.38 -6.72 1.65
C GLU A 24 -3.03 -6.68 0.92
N TRP A 25 -2.03 -6.01 1.48
CA TRP A 25 -0.72 -5.91 0.83
C TRP A 25 -0.09 -7.29 0.62
N GLN A 26 0.37 -7.51 -0.61
CA GLN A 26 1.09 -8.70 -1.04
C GLN A 26 2.28 -8.28 -1.89
N TRP A 27 3.39 -8.98 -1.71
CA TRP A 27 4.55 -8.84 -2.56
C TRP A 27 4.25 -9.35 -3.98
N ASP A 28 4.63 -8.57 -4.99
CA ASP A 28 4.52 -8.97 -6.38
C ASP A 28 5.91 -8.93 -7.05
N ALA A 29 6.41 -10.10 -7.44
CA ALA A 29 7.70 -10.26 -8.10
C ALA A 29 7.84 -9.39 -9.36
N ARG A 30 6.75 -9.21 -10.11
CA ARG A 30 6.73 -8.42 -11.35
C ARG A 30 6.86 -6.94 -11.02
N MET A 31 6.19 -6.48 -9.96
CA MET A 31 6.29 -5.09 -9.51
C MET A 31 7.65 -4.78 -8.89
N GLU A 32 8.26 -5.69 -8.14
CA GLU A 32 9.64 -5.50 -7.66
C GLU A 32 10.65 -5.46 -8.83
N LYS A 33 10.48 -6.31 -9.85
CA LYS A 33 11.29 -6.23 -11.07
C LYS A 33 11.08 -4.91 -11.81
N LEU A 34 9.85 -4.40 -11.83
CA LEU A 34 9.54 -3.12 -12.45
C LEU A 34 10.12 -1.93 -11.66
N ALA A 35 10.13 -2.01 -10.33
CA ALA A 35 10.82 -1.06 -9.46
C ALA A 35 12.34 -1.07 -9.72
N ALA A 36 12.93 -2.27 -9.77
CA ALA A 36 14.35 -2.42 -10.10
C ALA A 36 14.67 -1.92 -11.51
N LEU A 37 13.76 -2.10 -12.48
CA LEU A 37 13.92 -1.57 -13.84
C LEU A 37 13.90 -0.03 -13.83
N ARG A 38 12.98 0.60 -13.11
CA ARG A 38 12.95 2.06 -12.95
C ARG A 38 14.30 2.59 -12.44
N ASP A 39 14.85 1.93 -11.43
CA ASP A 39 16.08 2.40 -10.76
C ASP A 39 17.33 2.11 -11.60
N SER A 40 17.35 1.01 -12.37
CA SER A 40 18.51 0.59 -13.18
C SER A 40 18.50 1.15 -14.61
N ASN A 41 17.33 1.40 -15.20
CA ASN A 41 17.17 1.91 -16.55
C ASN A 41 15.90 2.79 -16.67
N PRO A 42 15.97 4.04 -16.19
CA PRO A 42 14.82 4.95 -16.18
C PRO A 42 14.30 5.24 -17.60
N ASP A 43 15.17 5.32 -18.61
CA ASP A 43 14.77 5.55 -20.00
C ASP A 43 13.87 4.42 -20.53
N MET A 44 14.19 3.18 -20.19
CA MET A 44 13.39 2.02 -20.59
C MET A 44 12.06 1.99 -19.82
N TYR A 45 12.07 2.34 -18.54
CA TYR A 45 10.87 2.45 -17.73
C TYR A 45 9.92 3.55 -18.23
N ASP A 46 10.44 4.70 -18.64
CA ASP A 46 9.64 5.82 -19.15
C ASP A 46 8.98 5.51 -20.50
N ARG A 47 9.60 4.64 -21.30
CA ARG A 47 9.00 4.11 -22.53
C ARG A 47 7.89 3.09 -22.27
N MET A 48 7.73 2.60 -21.04
CA MET A 48 6.63 1.68 -20.72
C MET A 48 5.29 2.42 -20.71
N GLY A 49 4.24 1.68 -21.07
CA GLY A 49 2.88 2.20 -21.08
C GLY A 49 2.47 2.80 -19.72
N THR A 50 1.67 3.86 -19.76
CA THR A 50 1.21 4.58 -18.55
C THR A 50 0.57 3.65 -17.51
N THR A 51 -0.12 2.59 -17.94
CA THR A 51 -0.71 1.59 -17.05
C THR A 51 0.34 0.88 -16.19
N ALA A 52 1.50 0.52 -16.75
CA ALA A 52 2.57 -0.14 -15.98
C ALA A 52 3.14 0.82 -14.93
N ARG A 53 3.36 2.09 -15.32
CA ARG A 53 3.88 3.12 -14.41
C ARG A 53 2.92 3.43 -13.27
N MET A 54 1.62 3.56 -13.58
CA MET A 54 0.58 3.73 -12.56
C MET A 54 0.49 2.51 -11.63
N SER A 55 0.56 1.30 -12.19
CA SER A 55 0.51 0.07 -11.40
C SER A 55 1.67 0.00 -10.41
N LEU A 56 2.89 0.38 -10.84
CA LEU A 56 4.04 0.49 -9.93
C LEU A 56 3.78 1.50 -8.81
N GLY A 57 3.28 2.69 -9.15
CA GLY A 57 2.97 3.72 -8.14
C GLY A 57 1.95 3.26 -7.10
N TYR A 58 0.90 2.54 -7.52
CA TYR A 58 -0.08 1.97 -6.58
C TYR A 58 0.53 0.88 -5.70
N TYR A 59 1.39 0.04 -6.28
CA TYR A 59 2.09 -1.01 -5.55
C TYR A 59 3.03 -0.44 -4.49
N GLU A 60 3.85 0.55 -4.85
CA GLU A 60 4.79 1.20 -3.92
C GLU A 60 4.06 1.97 -2.82
N ASN A 61 2.93 2.60 -3.13
CA ASN A 61 2.10 3.24 -2.12
C ASN A 61 1.54 2.20 -1.13
N ALA A 62 1.01 1.08 -1.63
CA ALA A 62 0.53 -0.01 -0.78
C ALA A 62 1.66 -0.60 0.09
N LYS A 63 2.86 -0.75 -0.48
CA LYS A 63 4.07 -1.20 0.23
C LYS A 63 4.45 -0.24 1.36
N LYS A 64 4.43 1.08 1.10
CA LYS A 64 4.70 2.10 2.11
C LYS A 64 3.67 2.06 3.25
N ILE A 65 2.38 1.94 2.92
CA ILE A 65 1.31 1.80 3.90
C ILE A 65 1.50 0.52 4.71
N ALA A 66 1.75 -0.62 4.08
CA ALA A 66 2.01 -1.87 4.79
C ALA A 66 3.18 -1.77 5.78
N ALA A 67 4.29 -1.13 5.38
CA ALA A 67 5.42 -0.88 6.25
C ALA A 67 5.07 0.02 7.45
N GLN A 68 4.24 1.06 7.25
CA GLN A 68 3.76 1.93 8.34
C GLN A 68 2.94 1.18 9.39
N TYR A 69 2.20 0.14 8.98
CA TYR A 69 1.45 -0.75 9.88
C TYR A 69 2.28 -1.94 10.39
N GLY A 70 3.60 -1.96 10.17
CA GLY A 70 4.50 -2.98 10.69
C GLY A 70 4.43 -4.34 9.97
N ARG A 71 3.87 -4.39 8.75
CA ARG A 71 3.91 -5.61 7.92
C ARG A 71 5.30 -5.80 7.30
N ASP A 72 5.73 -7.06 7.20
CA ASP A 72 6.95 -7.42 6.47
C ASP A 72 6.74 -7.21 4.97
N THR A 73 7.34 -6.15 4.42
CA THR A 73 7.23 -5.81 3.00
C THR A 73 8.24 -6.51 2.09
N THR A 74 9.07 -7.40 2.65
CA THR A 74 10.22 -8.00 1.95
C THR A 74 9.99 -9.44 1.54
N LYS A 75 8.99 -10.11 2.14
CA LYS A 75 8.67 -11.51 1.86
C LYS A 75 7.30 -11.61 1.22
N GLY A 76 7.25 -12.23 0.04
CA GLY A 76 5.97 -12.67 -0.49
C GLY A 76 5.31 -13.63 0.46
N GLY A 77 4.06 -13.32 0.81
CA GLY A 77 3.20 -14.20 1.59
C GLY A 77 3.28 -15.59 0.98
N LYS A 78 3.69 -16.54 1.82
CA LYS A 78 3.92 -17.93 1.42
C LYS A 78 2.60 -18.66 1.23
#